data_AF-A0A3M7TKS9-F1
#
_entry.id   AF-A0A3M7TKS9-F1
#
_cell.length_a   1.000
_cell.length_b   1.000
_cell.length_c   1.000
_cell.angle_alpha   90.00
_cell.angle_beta   90.00
_cell.angle_gamma   90.00
#
_symmetry.space_group_name_H-M   'P 1'
#
loop_
_entity.id
_entity.type
_entity.pdbx_description
1 polymer ?
#
loop_
_entity_poly.entity_id
_entity_poly.type
_entity_poly.pdbx_seq_one_letter_code
_entity_poly.pdbx_strand_id
1 'polypeptide(L)'
;MRKNIDIDEKVLTKVKLLSAFEEMSVKSIMEKAVSFYVEYKENERLKALSEEEKEDLGLLLLMQQSDRSQIVSREEVMNALD
;
A
#
# COMPACT_ATOMS: atom_id res chain seq x y z
N MET A 1 -1.36 5.94 18.17
CA MET A 1 -1.82 7.36 18.19
C MET A 1 -3.34 7.35 18.13
N ARG A 2 -4.06 8.09 18.99
CA ARG A 2 -5.53 8.19 18.88
C ARG A 2 -5.90 9.32 17.92
N LYS A 3 -6.84 9.07 17.01
CA LYS A 3 -7.39 10.05 16.07
C LYS A 3 -8.90 10.13 16.31
N ASN A 4 -9.43 11.34 16.42
CA ASN A 4 -10.87 11.57 16.51
C ASN A 4 -11.38 11.87 15.10
N ILE A 5 -12.39 11.13 14.65
CA ILE A 5 -12.99 11.25 13.32
C ILE A 5 -14.45 11.58 13.52
N ASP A 6 -14.91 12.69 12.95
CA ASP A 6 -16.33 13.02 12.91
C ASP A 6 -16.99 12.26 11.75
N ILE A 7 -18.15 11.67 12.02
CA ILE A 7 -18.83 10.77 11.09
C ILE A 7 -20.33 10.99 11.15
N ASP A 8 -20.95 11.05 9.98
CA ASP A 8 -22.41 11.16 9.86
C ASP A 8 -23.11 10.00 10.58
N GLU A 9 -24.19 10.32 11.28
CA GLU A 9 -24.93 9.37 12.12
C GLU A 9 -25.50 8.20 11.31
N LYS A 10 -25.91 8.44 10.05
CA LYS A 10 -26.42 7.37 9.19
C LYS A 10 -25.32 6.38 8.84
N VAL A 11 -24.09 6.86 8.60
CA VAL A 11 -22.94 6.01 8.32
C VAL A 11 -22.56 5.24 9.58
N LEU A 12 -22.48 5.89 10.73
CA LEU A 12 -22.21 5.23 12.01
C LEU A 12 -23.20 4.09 12.30
N THR A 13 -24.48 4.31 12.02
CA THR A 13 -25.53 3.31 12.20
C THR A 13 -25.30 2.08 11.33
N LYS A 14 -24.95 2.27 10.05
CA LYS A 14 -24.60 1.18 9.14
C LYS A 14 -23.36 0.42 9.60
N VAL A 15 -22.33 1.12 10.07
CA VAL A 15 -21.10 0.49 10.58
C VAL A 15 -21.40 -0.33 11.84
N LYS A 16 -22.23 0.16 12.75
CA LYS A 16 -22.67 -0.59 13.93
C LYS A 16 -23.43 -1.86 13.54
N LEU A 17 -24.30 -1.77 12.55
CA LEU A 17 -25.02 -2.93 12.03
C LEU A 17 -24.05 -3.98 11.46
N LEU A 18 -23.10 -3.57 10.61
CA LEU A 18 -22.05 -4.44 10.08
C LEU A 18 -21.19 -5.05 11.21
N SER A 19 -20.89 -4.27 12.24
CA SER A 19 -20.13 -4.73 13.41
C SER A 19 -20.84 -5.86 14.16
N ALA A 20 -22.16 -5.81 14.23
CA ALA A 20 -22.96 -6.87 14.83
C ALA A 20 -23.02 -8.13 13.94
N PHE A 21 -23.09 -7.97 12.61
CA PHE A 21 -23.12 -9.09 11.68
C PHE A 21 -21.78 -9.82 11.56
N GLU A 22 -20.67 -9.08 11.56
CA GLU A 22 -19.33 -9.64 11.42
C GLU A 22 -18.70 -10.04 12.77
N GLU A 23 -19.41 -9.84 13.88
CA GLU A 23 -18.90 -10.07 15.24
C GLU A 23 -17.59 -9.32 15.53
N MET A 24 -17.46 -8.12 14.97
CA MET A 24 -16.26 -7.27 15.07
C MET A 24 -16.56 -5.98 15.80
N SER A 25 -15.53 -5.33 16.35
CA SER A 25 -15.69 -3.99 16.91
C SER A 25 -15.86 -2.95 15.78
N VAL A 26 -16.62 -1.88 16.04
CA VAL A 26 -16.73 -0.72 15.14
C VAL A 26 -15.35 -0.18 14.77
N LYS A 27 -14.44 -0.12 15.74
CA LYS A 27 -13.06 0.33 15.53
C LYS A 27 -12.33 -0.56 14.50
N SER A 28 -12.39 -1.88 14.66
CA SER A 28 -11.71 -2.80 13.76
C SER A 28 -12.26 -2.76 12.34
N ILE A 29 -13.57 -2.55 12.19
CA ILE A 29 -14.18 -2.35 10.86
C ILE A 29 -13.68 -1.04 10.23
N MET A 30 -13.61 0.04 11.01
CA MET A 30 -13.08 1.32 10.52
C MET A 30 -11.60 1.21 10.13
N GLU A 31 -10.77 0.54 10.93
CA GLU A 31 -9.36 0.31 10.61
C GLU A 31 -9.20 -0.51 9.31
N LYS A 32 -10.00 -1.57 9.14
CA LYS A 32 -10.03 -2.34 7.89
C LYS A 32 -10.46 -1.49 6.69
N ALA A 33 -11.52 -0.71 6.84
CA ALA A 33 -12.04 0.14 5.76
C ALA A 33 -11.02 1.21 5.33
N VAL A 34 -10.35 1.85 6.29
CA VAL A 34 -9.28 2.82 6.00
C VAL A 34 -8.10 2.15 5.31
N SER A 35 -7.64 1.00 5.82
CA SER A 35 -6.52 0.27 5.22
C SER A 35 -6.83 -0.13 3.78
N PHE A 36 -8.02 -0.68 3.55
CA PHE A 36 -8.51 -1.04 2.22
C PHE A 36 -8.58 0.18 1.28
N TYR A 37 -9.07 1.33 1.76
CA TYR A 37 -9.17 2.53 0.93
C TYR A 37 -7.79 3.06 0.51
N VAL A 38 -6.82 3.06 1.42
CA VAL A 38 -5.44 3.48 1.13
C VAL A 38 -4.83 2.57 0.07
N GLU A 39 -4.90 1.25 0.26
CA GLU A 39 -4.38 0.27 -0.69
C GLU A 39 -5.08 0.38 -2.06
N TYR A 40 -6.40 0.55 -2.07
CA TYR A 40 -7.16 0.78 -3.28
C TYR A 40 -6.66 2.03 -4.04
N LYS A 41 -6.43 3.14 -3.34
CA LYS A 41 -5.96 4.39 -3.94
C LYS A 41 -4.52 4.32 -4.42
N GLU A 42 -3.65 3.61 -3.72
CA GLU A 42 -2.28 3.36 -4.19
C GLU A 42 -2.29 2.56 -5.49
N ASN A 43 -3.10 1.50 -5.55
CA ASN A 43 -3.26 0.69 -6.76
C ASN A 43 -3.90 1.47 -7.92
N GLU A 44 -4.90 2.31 -7.65
CA GLU A 44 -5.50 3.18 -8.66
C GLU A 44 -4.46 4.14 -9.24
N ARG A 45 -3.63 4.75 -8.39
CA ARG A 45 -2.54 5.63 -8.82
C ARG A 45 -1.51 4.89 -9.67
N LEU A 46 -1.10 3.68 -9.27
CA LEU A 46 -0.17 2.86 -10.06
C LEU A 46 -0.75 2.49 -11.44
N LYS A 47 -2.05 2.21 -11.51
CA LYS A 47 -2.73 1.91 -12.78
C LYS A 47 -2.89 3.12 -13.68
N ALA A 48 -2.96 4.32 -13.10
CA ALA A 48 -3.10 5.57 -13.84
C ALA A 48 -1.79 6.05 -14.49
N LEU A 49 -0.65 5.50 -14.09
CA LEU A 49 0.64 5.78 -14.72
C LEU A 49 0.70 5.22 -16.14
N SER A 50 1.34 5.95 -17.04
CA SER A 50 1.79 5.44 -18.34
C SER A 50 2.86 4.35 -18.17
N GLU A 51 3.14 3.60 -19.23
CA GLU A 51 4.17 2.54 -19.17
C GLU A 51 5.57 3.11 -18.87
N GLU A 52 5.93 4.24 -19.47
CA GLU A 52 7.21 4.94 -19.18
C GLU A 52 7.30 5.36 -17.71
N GLU A 53 6.24 5.94 -17.15
CA GLU A 53 6.20 6.32 -15.73
C GLU A 53 6.25 5.11 -14.78
N LYS A 54 5.73 3.95 -15.19
CA LYS A 54 5.85 2.71 -14.42
C LYS A 54 7.28 2.18 -14.44
N GLU A 55 7.94 2.23 -15.58
CA GLU A 55 9.35 1.84 -15.73
C GLU A 55 10.24 2.73 -14.85
N ASP A 56 10.06 4.04 -14.89
CA ASP A 56 10.78 5.00 -14.04
C ASP A 56 10.53 4.74 -12.55
N LEU A 57 9.28 4.49 -12.16
CA LEU A 57 8.94 4.14 -10.78
C LEU A 57 9.60 2.80 -10.36
N GLY A 58 9.61 1.82 -11.25
CA GLY A 58 10.28 0.54 -11.04
C GLY A 58 11.78 0.73 -10.82
N LEU A 59 12.44 1.54 -11.66
CA LEU A 59 13.84 1.87 -11.51
C LEU A 59 14.12 2.56 -10.16
N LEU A 60 13.30 3.53 -9.77
CA LEU A 60 13.42 4.22 -8.49
C LEU A 60 13.33 3.26 -7.29
N LEU A 61 12.39 2.31 -7.33
CA LEU A 61 12.24 1.30 -6.28
C LEU A 61 13.47 0.38 -6.18
N LEU A 62 14.02 -0.07 -7.32
CA LEU A 62 15.25 -0.86 -7.36
C LEU A 62 16.44 -0.10 -6.78
N MET A 63 16.54 1.20 -7.08
CA MET A 63 17.59 2.06 -6.54
C MET A 63 17.46 2.31 -5.03
N GLN A 64 16.25 2.20 -4.47
CA GLN A 64 16.03 2.32 -3.03
C GLN A 64 16.40 1.03 -2.29
N GLN A 65 16.19 -0.12 -2.91
CA GLN A 65 16.52 -1.42 -2.34
C GLN A 65 18.00 -1.77 -2.46
N SER A 66 18.74 -1.13 -3.37
CA SER A 66 20.15 -1.43 -3.58
C SER A 66 21.02 -0.95 -2.41
N ASP A 67 21.79 -1.86 -1.84
CA ASP A 67 22.83 -1.53 -0.89
C ASP A 67 23.98 -0.85 -1.64
N ARG A 68 24.11 0.46 -1.46
CA ARG A 68 25.15 1.28 -2.12
C ARG A 68 26.58 0.94 -1.68
N SER A 69 26.73 0.15 -0.62
CA SER A 69 28.04 -0.30 -0.12
C SER A 69 28.47 -1.65 -0.70
N GLN A 70 27.55 -2.38 -1.35
CA GLN A 70 27.83 -3.66 -1.95
C GLN A 70 28.61 -3.47 -3.25
N ILE A 71 29.81 -4.04 -3.31
CA ILE A 71 30.68 -4.04 -4.49
C ILE A 71 30.84 -5.48 -4.95
N VAL A 72 30.65 -5.73 -6.23
CA VAL A 72 30.82 -7.05 -6.85
C VAL A 72 31.90 -6.98 -7.93
N SER A 73 32.59 -8.08 -8.14
CA SER A 73 33.61 -8.20 -9.18
C SER A 73 32.96 -8.32 -10.57
N ARG A 74 33.71 -7.96 -11.61
CA ARG A 74 33.24 -8.12 -13.00
C ARG A 74 32.86 -9.56 -13.31
N GLU A 75 33.62 -10.53 -12.82
CA GLU A 75 33.41 -11.94 -13.09
C GLU A 75 32.06 -12.42 -12.51
N GLU A 76 31.72 -12.00 -11.29
CA GLU A 76 30.41 -12.27 -10.68
C GLU A 76 29.25 -11.66 -11.49
N VAL A 77 29.44 -10.45 -12.04
CA VAL A 77 28.42 -9.81 -12.89
C VAL A 77 28.22 -10.60 -14.18
N MET A 78 29.31 -10.99 -14.86
CA MET A 78 29.20 -11.72 -16.14
C MET A 78 28.56 -13.10 -15.93
N ASN A 79 28.91 -13.81 -14.86
CA ASN A 79 28.32 -15.11 -14.53
C ASN A 79 26.82 -15.04 -14.20
N ALA A 80 26.31 -13.88 -13.78
CA ALA A 80 24.88 -13.69 -13.51
C ALA A 80 24.06 -13.29 -14.75
N LEU A 81 24.74 -12.88 -15.83
CA LEU A 81 24.14 -12.48 -17.10
C LEU A 81 24.11 -13.61 -18.14
N ASP A 82 24.92 -14.65 -17.95
CA ASP A 82 24.96 -15.89 -18.74
C ASP A 82 23.84 -16.88 -18.33
#